data_AF-E6V0V3-F1
#
_entry.id   AF-E6V0V3-F1
#
_cell.length_a   1.000
_cell.length_b   1.000
_cell.length_c   1.000
_cell.angle_alpha   90.00
_cell.angle_beta   90.00
_cell.angle_gamma   90.00
#
_symmetry.space_group_name_H-M   'P 1'
#
loop_
_entity.id
_entity.type
_entity.pdbx_description
1 polymer ?
#
loop_
_entity_poly.entity_id
_entity_poly.type
_entity_poly.pdbx_seq_one_letter_code
_entity_poly.pdbx_strand_id
1 'polypeptide(L)'
;MKKIALALLMTLASLPLWAQSNAAAGNANLEAERTRLSAERDAIEARFLQERTACYKKFAVEDCLRESRGRRRTELDSIKRQETAINDIQRQRAGAAEQQKLDQKAATQRPADTQEKRDQSAKDQKDREQRAADHAASRASTAAEAAERQKQFDDKQKAHADAQAKAAQRRAEAPAEAERFAEKQRKAEEHRASRERQNANRTKPRGAPLPPAAPASAPAR
;
A
#
# COMPACT_ATOMS: atom_id res chain seq x y z
N MET A 1 -4.75 -25.66 -83.76
CA MET A 1 -5.22 -24.51 -82.94
C MET A 1 -5.41 -24.81 -81.44
N LYS A 2 -5.78 -26.03 -81.03
CA LYS A 2 -6.00 -26.41 -79.61
C LYS A 2 -4.72 -26.51 -78.76
N LYS A 3 -3.57 -26.80 -79.36
CA LYS A 3 -2.27 -26.95 -78.66
C LYS A 3 -1.58 -25.61 -78.34
N ILE A 4 -1.88 -24.57 -79.10
CA ILE A 4 -1.29 -23.22 -78.92
C ILE A 4 -2.01 -22.48 -77.77
N ALA A 5 -3.32 -22.68 -77.64
CA ALA A 5 -4.11 -22.13 -76.53
C ALA A 5 -3.72 -22.74 -75.16
N LEU A 6 -3.27 -24.00 -75.14
CA LEU A 6 -2.87 -24.67 -73.88
C LEU A 6 -1.48 -24.21 -73.40
N ALA A 7 -0.57 -23.87 -74.32
CA ALA A 7 0.77 -23.39 -73.99
C ALA A 7 0.76 -21.95 -73.44
N LEU A 8 -0.17 -21.12 -73.91
CA LEU A 8 -0.34 -19.73 -73.45
C LEU A 8 -1.03 -19.64 -72.07
N LEU A 9 -1.79 -20.67 -71.68
CA LEU A 9 -2.44 -20.74 -70.37
C LEU A 9 -1.54 -21.29 -69.26
N MET A 10 -0.46 -22.00 -69.61
CA MET A 10 0.51 -22.54 -68.64
C MET A 10 1.65 -21.56 -68.29
N THR A 11 1.86 -20.50 -69.08
CA THR A 11 2.86 -19.46 -68.78
C THR A 11 2.32 -18.31 -67.92
N LEU A 12 1.00 -18.17 -67.77
CA LEU A 12 0.38 -17.15 -66.90
C LEU A 12 0.20 -17.61 -65.44
N ALA A 13 0.49 -18.86 -65.10
CA ALA A 13 0.25 -19.41 -63.76
C ALA A 13 1.46 -19.31 -62.80
N SER A 14 2.61 -18.78 -63.23
CA SER A 14 3.87 -18.78 -62.46
C SER A 14 4.22 -17.46 -61.77
N LEU A 15 3.29 -16.50 -61.67
CA LEU A 15 3.53 -15.23 -60.97
C LEU A 15 2.46 -14.96 -59.89
N PRO A 16 2.58 -15.61 -58.71
CA PRO A 16 2.35 -14.84 -57.49
C PRO A 16 3.27 -15.28 -56.35
N LEU A 17 4.58 -15.04 -56.45
CA LEU A 17 5.51 -15.27 -55.33
C LEU A 17 6.23 -14.01 -54.83
N TRP A 18 5.88 -12.81 -55.33
CA TRP A 18 6.51 -11.54 -54.93
C TRP A 18 5.59 -10.63 -54.13
N ALA A 19 4.44 -11.14 -53.67
CA ALA A 19 3.51 -10.35 -52.86
C ALA A 19 3.78 -10.44 -51.34
N GLN A 20 4.49 -11.45 -50.86
CA GLN A 20 4.75 -11.64 -49.42
C GLN A 20 6.04 -10.99 -48.90
N SER A 21 6.94 -10.52 -49.77
CA SER A 21 8.21 -9.91 -49.35
C SER A 21 8.10 -8.43 -48.95
N ASN A 22 7.03 -7.73 -49.34
CA ASN A 22 6.90 -6.28 -49.09
C ASN A 22 6.58 -5.92 -47.63
N ALA A 23 5.91 -6.79 -46.88
CA ALA A 23 5.53 -6.49 -45.49
C ALA A 23 6.73 -6.58 -44.52
N ALA A 24 7.58 -7.60 -44.68
CA ALA A 24 8.80 -7.75 -43.89
C ALA A 24 9.87 -6.72 -44.30
N ALA A 25 10.06 -6.49 -45.61
CA ALA A 25 10.96 -5.46 -46.12
C ALA A 25 10.55 -4.05 -45.67
N GLY A 26 9.24 -3.76 -45.61
CA GLY A 26 8.72 -2.47 -45.16
C GLY A 26 8.91 -2.18 -43.68
N ASN A 27 9.08 -3.18 -42.81
CA ASN A 27 9.38 -2.98 -41.39
C ASN A 27 10.89 -2.87 -41.13
N ALA A 28 11.69 -3.70 -41.81
CA ALA A 28 13.14 -3.62 -41.76
C ALA A 28 13.66 -2.26 -42.25
N ASN A 29 13.03 -1.68 -43.28
CA ASN A 29 13.40 -0.37 -43.80
C ASN A 29 13.10 0.78 -42.82
N LEU A 30 12.00 0.72 -42.05
CA LEU A 30 11.67 1.75 -41.06
C LEU A 30 12.63 1.72 -39.85
N GLU A 31 13.07 0.54 -39.44
CA GLU A 31 14.02 0.39 -38.34
C GLU A 31 15.44 0.83 -38.74
N ALA A 32 15.84 0.54 -39.97
CA ALA A 32 17.07 1.06 -40.54
C ALA A 32 17.06 2.60 -40.60
N GLU A 33 15.95 3.20 -41.04
CA GLU A 33 15.81 4.66 -41.10
C GLU A 33 15.81 5.31 -39.70
N ARG A 34 15.21 4.65 -38.69
CA ARG A 34 15.31 5.11 -37.29
C ARG A 34 16.73 5.11 -36.78
N THR A 35 17.47 4.05 -37.05
CA THR A 35 18.88 3.92 -36.62
C THR A 35 19.73 5.01 -37.28
N ARG A 36 19.46 5.31 -38.56
CA ARG A 36 20.10 6.41 -39.27
C ARG A 36 19.78 7.76 -38.63
N LEU A 37 18.50 8.06 -38.37
CA LEU A 37 18.07 9.32 -37.75
C LEU A 37 18.64 9.49 -36.34
N SER A 38 18.74 8.41 -35.55
CA SER A 38 19.39 8.48 -34.23
C SER A 38 20.87 8.81 -34.33
N ALA A 39 21.59 8.22 -35.29
CA ALA A 39 23.00 8.53 -35.51
C ALA A 39 23.20 9.98 -35.97
N GLU A 40 22.31 10.50 -36.84
CA GLU A 40 22.34 11.88 -37.31
C GLU A 40 22.10 12.87 -36.15
N ARG A 41 21.12 12.57 -35.29
CA ARG A 41 20.83 13.35 -34.08
C ARG A 41 22.03 13.39 -33.12
N ASP A 42 22.68 12.26 -32.91
CA ASP A 42 23.85 12.17 -32.04
C ASP A 42 25.05 12.95 -32.63
N ALA A 43 25.21 12.95 -33.96
CA ALA A 43 26.20 13.76 -34.66
C ALA A 43 25.93 15.28 -34.51
N ILE A 44 24.68 15.71 -34.62
CA ILE A 44 24.27 17.11 -34.37
C ILE A 44 24.58 17.52 -32.93
N GLU A 45 24.26 16.66 -31.96
CA GLU A 45 24.54 16.95 -30.55
C GLU A 45 26.05 17.04 -30.28
N ALA A 46 26.84 16.12 -30.83
CA ALA A 46 28.30 16.16 -30.73
C ALA A 46 28.87 17.45 -31.31
N ARG A 47 28.41 17.87 -32.49
CA ARG A 47 28.80 19.14 -33.12
C ARG A 47 28.39 20.33 -32.26
N PHE A 48 27.18 20.34 -31.71
CA PHE A 48 26.72 21.41 -30.83
C PHE A 48 27.58 21.54 -29.57
N LEU A 49 28.00 20.43 -28.96
CA LEU A 49 28.92 20.45 -27.82
C LEU A 49 30.26 21.07 -28.18
N GLN A 50 30.82 20.71 -29.35
CA GLN A 50 32.05 21.31 -29.87
C GLN A 50 31.88 22.82 -30.11
N GLU A 51 30.81 23.23 -30.79
CA GLU A 51 30.50 24.65 -31.03
C GLU A 51 30.33 25.44 -29.73
N ARG A 52 29.68 24.84 -28.73
CA ARG A 52 29.48 25.45 -27.41
C ARG A 52 30.82 25.70 -26.71
N THR A 53 31.74 24.73 -26.73
CA THR A 53 33.09 24.93 -26.17
C THR A 53 33.90 25.96 -26.94
N ALA A 54 33.72 26.06 -28.26
CA ALA A 54 34.33 27.10 -29.08
C ALA A 54 33.75 28.50 -28.77
N CYS A 55 32.45 28.61 -28.47
CA CYS A 55 31.81 29.88 -28.13
C CYS A 55 32.38 30.51 -26.86
N TYR A 56 32.72 29.71 -25.84
CA TYR A 56 33.33 30.21 -24.61
C TYR A 56 34.73 30.82 -24.80
N LYS A 57 35.37 30.59 -25.96
CA LYS A 57 36.67 31.18 -26.30
C LYS A 57 36.54 32.50 -27.07
N LYS A 58 35.32 32.97 -27.36
CA LYS A 58 35.05 34.20 -28.10
C LYS A 58 34.70 35.36 -27.18
N PHE A 59 34.86 36.59 -27.65
CA PHE A 59 34.44 37.79 -26.90
C PHE A 59 32.90 37.93 -26.85
N ALA A 60 32.20 37.66 -27.94
CA ALA A 60 30.72 37.70 -28.01
C ALA A 60 30.10 36.33 -27.70
N VAL A 61 30.29 35.83 -26.47
CA VAL A 61 29.87 34.48 -26.07
C VAL A 61 28.36 34.29 -26.22
N GLU A 62 27.55 35.23 -25.73
CA GLU A 62 26.09 35.12 -25.73
C GLU A 62 25.50 35.07 -27.15
N ASP A 63 26.02 35.89 -28.06
CA ASP A 63 25.57 35.88 -29.45
C ASP A 63 25.96 34.58 -30.16
N CYS A 64 27.19 34.10 -29.93
CA CYS A 64 27.65 32.80 -30.43
C CYS A 64 26.79 31.64 -29.92
N LEU A 65 26.48 31.62 -28.62
CA LEU A 65 25.63 30.59 -28.02
C LEU A 65 24.20 30.65 -28.57
N ARG A 66 23.64 31.84 -28.79
CA ARG A 66 22.32 32.02 -29.40
C ARG A 66 22.27 31.45 -30.82
N GLU A 67 23.27 31.76 -31.63
CA GLU A 67 23.39 31.27 -33.00
C GLU A 67 23.54 29.74 -33.05
N SER A 68 24.44 29.18 -32.23
CA SER A 68 24.67 27.73 -32.15
C SER A 68 23.41 26.98 -31.70
N ARG A 69 22.67 27.51 -30.71
CA ARG A 69 21.35 26.97 -30.31
C ARG A 69 20.32 27.07 -31.43
N GLY A 70 20.36 28.15 -32.22
CA GLY A 70 19.51 28.35 -33.40
C GLY A 70 19.74 27.27 -34.45
N ARG A 71 21.00 27.04 -34.84
CA ARG A 71 21.39 25.99 -35.78
C ARG A 71 20.94 24.60 -35.31
N ARG A 72 21.26 24.23 -34.07
CA ARG A 72 20.84 22.95 -33.48
C ARG A 72 19.34 22.74 -33.56
N ARG A 73 18.54 23.77 -33.27
CA ARG A 73 17.07 23.67 -33.33
C ARG A 73 16.60 23.35 -34.74
N THR A 74 17.08 24.10 -35.74
CA THR A 74 16.68 23.90 -37.14
C THR A 74 17.06 22.51 -37.66
N GLU A 75 18.28 22.04 -37.32
CA GLU A 75 18.76 20.71 -37.70
C GLU A 75 17.95 19.60 -37.01
N LEU A 76 17.65 19.73 -35.71
CA LEU A 76 16.82 18.75 -34.98
C LEU A 76 15.35 18.77 -35.40
N ASP A 77 14.80 19.91 -35.81
CA ASP A 77 13.42 20.03 -36.25
C ASP A 77 13.16 19.23 -37.54
N SER A 78 14.15 19.10 -38.43
CA SER A 78 14.04 18.27 -39.63
C SER A 78 13.99 16.78 -39.28
N ILE A 79 14.83 16.33 -38.34
CA ILE A 79 14.86 14.95 -37.84
C ILE A 79 13.54 14.62 -37.15
N LYS A 80 13.05 15.50 -36.28
CA LYS A 80 11.79 15.29 -35.54
C LYS A 80 10.60 15.09 -36.48
N ARG A 81 10.55 15.82 -37.61
CA ARG A 81 9.51 15.63 -38.63
C ARG A 81 9.59 14.24 -39.27
N GLN A 82 10.79 13.76 -39.58
CA GLN A 82 11.00 12.43 -40.16
C GLN A 82 10.63 11.31 -39.17
N GLU A 83 11.07 11.43 -37.91
CA GLU A 83 10.70 10.48 -36.84
C GLU A 83 9.18 10.43 -36.62
N THR A 84 8.51 11.60 -36.65
CA THR A 84 7.05 11.69 -36.52
C THR A 84 6.36 10.95 -37.67
N ALA A 85 6.80 11.14 -38.91
CA ALA A 85 6.26 10.44 -40.06
C ALA A 85 6.44 8.91 -39.95
N ILE A 86 7.60 8.43 -39.49
CA ILE A 86 7.84 7.00 -39.24
C ILE A 86 6.90 6.46 -38.17
N ASN A 87 6.72 7.19 -37.06
CA ASN A 87 5.82 6.80 -35.97
C ASN A 87 4.35 6.77 -36.41
N ASP A 88 3.94 7.72 -37.25
CA ASP A 88 2.60 7.76 -37.82
C ASP A 88 2.33 6.54 -38.73
N ILE A 89 3.27 6.19 -39.61
CA ILE A 89 3.19 4.99 -40.45
C ILE A 89 3.05 3.73 -39.58
N GLN A 90 3.83 3.62 -38.51
CA GLN A 90 3.74 2.46 -37.63
C GLN A 90 2.42 2.40 -36.86
N ARG A 91 1.92 3.53 -36.36
CA ARG A 91 0.61 3.61 -35.72
C ARG A 91 -0.50 3.16 -36.66
N GLN A 92 -0.47 3.62 -37.91
CA GLN A 92 -1.44 3.22 -38.93
C GLN A 92 -1.37 1.71 -39.22
N ARG A 93 -0.16 1.15 -39.38
CA ARG A 93 0.03 -0.29 -39.58
C ARG A 93 -0.47 -1.13 -38.40
N ALA A 94 -0.16 -0.71 -37.17
CA ALA A 94 -0.63 -1.39 -35.97
C ALA A 94 -2.15 -1.33 -35.84
N GLY A 95 -2.76 -0.16 -36.10
CA GLY A 95 -4.21 0.01 -36.11
C GLY A 95 -4.89 -0.86 -37.16
N ALA A 96 -4.35 -0.89 -38.39
CA ALA A 96 -4.89 -1.73 -39.47
C ALA A 96 -4.77 -3.23 -39.13
N ALA A 97 -3.63 -3.66 -38.56
CA ALA A 97 -3.44 -5.04 -38.14
C ALA A 97 -4.40 -5.45 -37.02
N GLU A 98 -4.66 -4.56 -36.05
CA GLU A 98 -5.63 -4.84 -34.98
C GLU A 98 -7.06 -4.87 -35.51
N GLN A 99 -7.43 -3.96 -36.41
CA GLN A 99 -8.73 -3.99 -37.07
C GLN A 99 -8.94 -5.31 -37.83
N GLN A 100 -7.94 -5.77 -38.59
CA GLN A 100 -8.00 -7.06 -39.27
C GLN A 100 -8.19 -8.23 -38.31
N LYS A 101 -7.60 -8.20 -37.10
CA LYS A 101 -7.84 -9.22 -36.08
C LYS A 101 -9.26 -9.16 -35.54
N LEU A 102 -9.81 -7.96 -35.33
CA LEU A 102 -11.20 -7.79 -34.90
C LEU A 102 -12.17 -8.28 -35.96
N ASP A 103 -11.92 -7.96 -37.23
CA ASP A 103 -12.73 -8.41 -38.37
C ASP A 103 -12.67 -9.93 -38.51
N GLN A 104 -11.49 -10.55 -38.35
CA GLN A 104 -11.36 -12.01 -38.31
C GLN A 104 -12.12 -12.63 -37.14
N LYS A 105 -12.03 -12.04 -35.94
CA LYS A 105 -12.81 -12.46 -34.75
C LYS A 105 -14.32 -12.24 -34.88
N ALA A 106 -14.75 -11.30 -35.72
CA ALA A 106 -16.16 -11.05 -36.01
C ALA A 106 -16.69 -11.99 -37.10
N ALA A 107 -15.87 -12.25 -38.13
CA ALA A 107 -16.17 -13.17 -39.23
C ALA A 107 -16.23 -14.62 -38.76
N THR A 108 -15.36 -15.00 -37.82
CA THR A 108 -15.59 -16.19 -37.00
C THR A 108 -16.73 -15.88 -36.05
N GLN A 109 -17.94 -16.37 -36.33
CA GLN A 109 -19.06 -16.22 -35.40
C GLN A 109 -18.56 -16.60 -34.00
N ARG A 110 -18.50 -15.63 -33.07
CA ARG A 110 -18.39 -15.96 -31.65
C ARG A 110 -19.50 -16.98 -31.42
N PRO A 111 -19.20 -18.21 -30.93
CA PRO A 111 -20.25 -19.18 -30.66
C PRO A 111 -21.30 -18.44 -29.83
N ALA A 112 -22.52 -18.34 -30.38
CA ALA A 112 -23.58 -17.58 -29.75
C ALA A 112 -23.62 -18.02 -28.29
N ASP A 113 -23.47 -17.06 -27.38
CA ASP A 113 -23.34 -17.39 -25.96
C ASP A 113 -24.55 -18.26 -25.59
N THR A 114 -24.28 -19.51 -25.25
CA THR A 114 -25.33 -20.51 -25.05
C THR A 114 -26.25 -19.97 -23.95
N GLN A 115 -27.53 -20.35 -23.98
CA GLN A 115 -28.48 -19.88 -22.97
C GLN A 115 -27.95 -20.13 -21.55
N GLU A 116 -27.27 -21.25 -21.33
CA GLU A 116 -26.59 -21.62 -20.08
C GLU A 116 -25.53 -20.60 -19.63
N LYS A 117 -24.70 -20.08 -20.53
CA LYS A 117 -23.65 -19.10 -20.17
C LYS A 117 -24.23 -17.73 -19.86
N ARG A 118 -25.34 -17.36 -20.50
CA ARG A 118 -26.08 -16.14 -20.18
C ARG A 118 -26.72 -16.24 -18.81
N ASP A 119 -27.36 -17.38 -18.53
CA ASP A 119 -27.97 -17.64 -17.23
C ASP A 119 -26.92 -17.71 -16.12
N GLN A 120 -25.75 -18.31 -16.38
CA GLN A 120 -24.63 -18.31 -15.44
C GLN A 120 -24.11 -16.89 -15.19
N SER A 121 -23.91 -16.09 -16.24
CA SER A 121 -23.46 -14.71 -16.11
C SER A 121 -24.44 -13.85 -15.30
N ALA A 122 -25.74 -14.08 -15.48
CA ALA A 122 -26.79 -13.41 -14.71
C ALA A 122 -26.79 -13.85 -13.23
N LYS A 123 -26.56 -15.14 -12.95
CA LYS A 123 -26.38 -15.64 -11.57
C LYS A 123 -25.14 -15.05 -10.92
N ASP A 124 -24.00 -15.09 -11.60
CA ASP A 124 -22.74 -14.55 -11.10
C ASP A 124 -22.86 -13.04 -10.80
N GLN A 125 -23.63 -12.31 -11.61
CA GLN A 125 -23.93 -10.90 -11.37
C GLN A 125 -24.76 -10.69 -10.10
N LYS A 126 -25.84 -11.47 -9.92
CA LYS A 126 -26.65 -11.43 -8.69
C LYS A 126 -25.82 -11.77 -7.45
N ASP A 127 -24.96 -12.78 -7.54
CA ASP A 127 -24.08 -13.18 -6.44
C ASP A 127 -23.07 -12.09 -6.08
N ARG A 128 -22.58 -11.33 -7.07
CA ARG A 128 -21.72 -10.16 -6.83
C ARG A 128 -22.47 -9.05 -6.14
N GLU A 129 -23.70 -8.76 -6.58
CA GLU A 129 -24.54 -7.73 -5.98
C GLU A 129 -24.93 -8.08 -4.54
N GLN A 130 -25.28 -9.33 -4.28
CA GLN A 130 -25.59 -9.79 -2.92
C GLN A 130 -24.37 -9.67 -1.99
N ARG A 131 -23.20 -10.14 -2.42
CA ARG A 131 -21.96 -9.97 -1.64
C ARG A 131 -21.64 -8.50 -1.36
N ALA A 132 -21.86 -7.61 -2.34
CA ALA A 132 -21.67 -6.18 -2.14
C ALA A 132 -22.66 -5.61 -1.10
N ALA A 133 -23.92 -6.02 -1.14
CA ALA A 133 -24.94 -5.64 -0.17
C ALA A 133 -24.61 -6.14 1.24
N ASP A 134 -24.20 -7.40 1.38
CA ASP A 134 -23.80 -8.00 2.67
C ASP A 134 -22.59 -7.29 3.27
N HIS A 135 -21.58 -6.97 2.46
CA HIS A 135 -20.43 -6.18 2.89
C HIS A 135 -20.83 -4.75 3.28
N ALA A 136 -21.75 -4.12 2.57
CA ALA A 136 -22.25 -2.80 2.93
C ALA A 136 -23.00 -2.83 4.28
N ALA A 137 -23.86 -3.84 4.49
CA ALA A 137 -24.57 -4.04 5.74
C ALA A 137 -23.62 -4.29 6.93
N SER A 138 -22.62 -5.15 6.76
CA SER A 138 -21.59 -5.42 7.78
C SER A 138 -20.77 -4.18 8.13
N ARG A 139 -20.41 -3.34 7.13
CA ARG A 139 -19.73 -2.06 7.39
C ARG A 139 -20.64 -1.09 8.14
N ALA A 140 -21.92 -1.03 7.80
CA ALA A 140 -22.90 -0.17 8.47
C ALA A 140 -23.09 -0.58 9.93
N SER A 141 -23.22 -1.88 10.25
CA SER A 141 -23.32 -2.35 11.63
C SER A 141 -22.06 -2.03 12.44
N THR A 142 -20.89 -2.29 11.86
CA THR A 142 -19.59 -1.97 12.46
C THR A 142 -19.46 -0.47 12.76
N ALA A 143 -19.94 0.38 11.85
CA ALA A 143 -19.93 1.84 12.02
C ALA A 143 -20.92 2.29 13.11
N ALA A 144 -22.11 1.69 13.19
CA ALA A 144 -23.09 1.98 14.23
C ALA A 144 -22.55 1.68 15.64
N GLU A 145 -21.80 0.59 15.79
CA GLU A 145 -21.19 0.18 17.07
C GLU A 145 -19.84 0.87 17.37
N ALA A 146 -19.32 1.72 16.47
CA ALA A 146 -18.00 2.31 16.64
C ALA A 146 -17.91 3.21 17.87
N ALA A 147 -18.93 4.04 18.12
CA ALA A 147 -18.96 4.94 19.26
C ALA A 147 -19.01 4.19 20.60
N GLU A 148 -19.75 3.08 20.67
CA GLU A 148 -19.83 2.25 21.88
C GLU A 148 -18.51 1.52 22.13
N ARG A 149 -17.90 0.94 21.10
CA ARG A 149 -16.57 0.31 21.22
C ARG A 149 -15.50 1.30 21.67
N GLN A 150 -15.55 2.54 21.17
CA GLN A 150 -14.65 3.59 21.61
C GLN A 150 -14.84 3.91 23.10
N LYS A 151 -16.08 4.10 23.55
CA LYS A 151 -16.37 4.33 24.98
C LYS A 151 -15.85 3.18 25.85
N GLN A 152 -16.13 1.93 25.47
CA GLN A 152 -15.64 0.76 26.21
C GLN A 152 -14.11 0.70 26.26
N PHE A 153 -13.42 1.11 25.19
CA PHE A 153 -11.98 1.18 25.16
C PHE A 153 -11.44 2.26 26.10
N ASP A 154 -12.03 3.45 26.08
CA ASP A 154 -11.64 4.56 26.94
C ASP A 154 -11.90 4.26 28.42
N ASP A 155 -13.03 3.61 28.75
CA ASP A 155 -13.36 3.17 30.10
C ASP A 155 -12.33 2.14 30.62
N LYS A 156 -11.92 1.19 29.78
CA LYS A 156 -10.88 0.21 30.13
C LYS A 156 -9.53 0.89 30.35
N GLN A 157 -9.15 1.84 29.50
CA GLN A 157 -7.91 2.60 29.67
C GLN A 157 -7.92 3.39 30.98
N LYS A 158 -9.03 4.06 31.29
CA LYS A 158 -9.19 4.80 32.54
C LYS A 158 -9.10 3.88 33.76
N ALA A 159 -9.81 2.74 33.74
CA ALA A 159 -9.76 1.77 34.81
C ALA A 159 -8.33 1.23 35.03
N HIS A 160 -7.59 1.00 33.95
CA HIS A 160 -6.20 0.56 34.02
C HIS A 160 -5.28 1.65 34.60
N ALA A 161 -5.43 2.91 34.17
CA ALA A 161 -4.69 4.04 34.72
C ALA A 161 -4.96 4.22 36.22
N ASP A 162 -6.23 4.15 36.63
CA ASP A 162 -6.65 4.24 38.04
C ASP A 162 -6.05 3.09 38.88
N ALA A 163 -6.03 1.87 38.34
CA ALA A 163 -5.43 0.72 39.01
C ALA A 163 -3.90 0.89 39.17
N GLN A 164 -3.22 1.39 38.14
CA GLN A 164 -1.79 1.68 38.20
C GLN A 164 -1.47 2.79 39.20
N ALA A 165 -2.24 3.88 39.22
CA ALA A 165 -2.07 4.97 40.18
C ALA A 165 -2.23 4.48 41.62
N LYS A 166 -3.28 3.69 41.90
CA LYS A 166 -3.49 3.08 43.23
C LYS A 166 -2.36 2.13 43.61
N ALA A 167 -1.87 1.32 42.68
CA ALA A 167 -0.74 0.42 42.93
C ALA A 167 0.56 1.21 43.23
N ALA A 168 0.81 2.30 42.51
CA ALA A 168 1.94 3.18 42.74
C ALA A 168 1.86 3.87 44.11
N GLN A 169 0.69 4.38 44.48
CA GLN A 169 0.44 4.97 45.80
C GLN A 169 0.71 3.96 46.92
N ARG A 170 0.15 2.74 46.82
CA ARG A 170 0.39 1.68 47.82
C ARG A 170 1.88 1.33 47.94
N ARG A 171 2.62 1.30 46.83
CA ARG A 171 4.07 1.07 46.84
C ARG A 171 4.84 2.21 47.50
N ALA A 172 4.42 3.45 47.29
CA ALA A 172 5.03 4.63 47.91
C ALA A 172 4.76 4.70 49.42
N GLU A 173 3.58 4.28 49.87
CA GLU A 173 3.18 4.28 51.29
C GLU A 173 3.71 3.05 52.06
N ALA A 174 4.01 1.94 51.37
CA ALA A 174 4.51 0.69 51.95
C ALA A 174 5.68 0.83 52.96
N PRO A 175 6.76 1.59 52.70
CA PRO A 175 7.86 1.72 53.66
C PRO A 175 7.41 2.40 54.96
N ALA A 176 6.64 3.49 54.87
CA ALA A 176 6.13 4.20 56.04
C ALA A 176 5.15 3.34 56.86
N GLU A 177 4.32 2.52 56.20
CA GLU A 177 3.46 1.56 56.89
C GLU A 177 4.27 0.45 57.57
N ALA A 178 5.31 -0.07 56.91
CA ALA A 178 6.20 -1.09 57.47
C ALA A 178 6.94 -0.56 58.72
N GLU A 179 7.44 0.67 58.68
CA GLU A 179 8.07 1.32 59.84
C GLU A 179 7.10 1.49 61.01
N ARG A 180 5.88 1.99 60.75
CA ARG A 180 4.83 2.13 61.78
C ARG A 180 4.46 0.79 62.39
N PHE A 181 4.42 -0.28 61.59
CA PHE A 181 4.14 -1.62 62.06
C PHE A 181 5.29 -2.17 62.93
N ALA A 182 6.53 -2.00 62.50
CA ALA A 182 7.71 -2.38 63.27
C ALA A 182 7.79 -1.63 64.62
N GLU A 183 7.48 -0.32 64.62
CA GLU A 183 7.44 0.48 65.85
C GLU A 183 6.36 -0.01 66.83
N LYS A 184 5.16 -0.33 66.33
CA LYS A 184 4.09 -0.90 67.16
C LYS A 184 4.49 -2.23 67.80
N GLN A 185 5.16 -3.11 67.04
CA GLN A 185 5.65 -4.37 67.57
C GLN A 185 6.69 -4.15 68.67
N ARG A 186 7.67 -3.28 68.43
CA ARG A 186 8.68 -2.91 69.44
C ARG A 186 8.04 -2.37 70.72
N LYS A 187 7.10 -1.43 70.60
CA LYS A 187 6.37 -0.88 71.77
C LYS A 187 5.60 -1.96 72.53
N ALA A 188 4.99 -2.92 71.82
CA ALA A 188 4.29 -4.03 72.44
C ALA A 188 5.25 -4.97 73.21
N GLU A 189 6.42 -5.26 72.64
CA GLU A 189 7.47 -6.05 73.29
C GLU A 189 8.06 -5.35 74.51
N GLU A 190 8.38 -4.05 74.39
CA GLU A 190 8.85 -3.21 75.49
C GLU A 190 7.82 -3.17 76.63
N HIS A 191 6.52 -3.04 76.30
CA HIS A 191 5.46 -3.09 77.30
C HIS A 191 5.38 -4.45 78.00
N ARG A 192 5.46 -5.56 77.25
CA ARG A 192 5.47 -6.92 77.82
C ARG A 192 6.66 -7.12 78.76
N ALA A 193 7.87 -6.79 78.32
CA ALA A 193 9.08 -6.89 79.13
C ALA A 193 9.01 -6.01 80.38
N SER A 194 8.46 -4.80 80.28
CA SER A 194 8.24 -3.91 81.42
C SER A 194 7.26 -4.53 82.44
N ARG A 195 6.14 -5.09 81.98
CA ARG A 195 5.19 -5.80 82.84
C ARG A 195 5.81 -7.02 83.51
N GLU A 196 6.62 -7.80 82.80
CA GLU A 196 7.35 -8.95 83.35
C GLU A 196 8.34 -8.53 84.44
N ARG A 197 9.13 -7.47 84.20
CA ARG A 197 10.03 -6.89 85.21
C ARG A 197 9.27 -6.39 86.44
N GLN A 198 8.16 -5.68 86.24
CA GLN A 198 7.31 -5.22 87.34
C GLN A 198 6.73 -6.39 88.14
N ASN A 199 6.33 -7.48 87.48
CA ASN A 199 5.84 -8.69 88.14
C ASN A 199 6.95 -9.39 88.94
N ALA A 200 8.16 -9.50 88.39
CA ALA A 200 9.31 -10.11 89.07
C ALA A 200 9.76 -9.32 90.31
N ASN A 201 9.72 -7.98 90.23
CA ASN A 201 10.08 -7.10 91.35
C ASN A 201 8.95 -6.89 92.36
N ARG A 202 7.77 -7.48 92.15
CA ARG A 202 6.61 -7.31 93.03
C ARG A 202 6.69 -8.27 94.22
N THR A 203 6.99 -7.73 95.39
CA THR A 203 7.10 -8.48 96.65
C THR A 203 5.79 -8.58 97.46
N LYS A 204 4.71 -7.89 97.04
CA LYS A 204 3.38 -7.97 97.67
C LYS A 204 2.47 -9.00 96.96
N PRO A 205 1.81 -9.93 97.69
CA PRO A 205 0.91 -10.92 97.09
C PRO A 205 -0.24 -10.24 96.32
N ARG A 206 -0.71 -10.88 95.25
CA ARG A 206 -1.92 -10.42 94.55
C ARG A 206 -3.11 -10.55 95.51
N GLY A 207 -3.88 -9.46 95.66
CA GLY A 207 -5.13 -9.50 96.43
C GLY A 207 -6.10 -10.50 95.83
N ALA A 208 -6.95 -11.10 96.67
CA ALA A 208 -7.95 -12.07 96.25
C ALA A 208 -8.84 -11.50 95.14
N PRO A 209 -9.24 -12.30 94.13
CA PRO A 209 -10.12 -11.83 93.07
C PRO A 209 -11.44 -11.36 93.65
N LEU A 210 -11.93 -10.22 93.16
CA LEU A 210 -13.26 -9.73 93.49
C LEU A 210 -14.32 -10.79 93.10
N PRO A 211 -15.36 -10.99 93.93
CA PRO A 211 -16.40 -11.98 93.65
C PRO A 211 -17.09 -11.68 92.29
N PRO A 212 -17.55 -12.71 91.57
CA PRO A 212 -18.21 -12.51 90.28
C PRO A 212 -19.43 -11.59 90.45
N ALA A 213 -19.57 -10.62 89.55
CA ALA A 213 -20.74 -9.75 89.53
C ALA A 213 -22.01 -10.61 89.41
N ALA A 214 -22.98 -10.37 90.30
CA ALA A 214 -24.29 -11.02 90.26
C ALA A 214 -24.94 -10.81 88.88
N PRO A 215 -25.63 -11.82 88.31
CA PRO A 215 -26.23 -11.70 87.00
C PRO A 215 -27.25 -10.56 86.99
N ALA A 216 -27.11 -9.65 86.02
CA ALA A 216 -28.14 -8.66 85.74
C ALA A 216 -29.44 -9.40 85.44
N SER A 217 -30.47 -9.15 86.26
CA SER A 217 -31.82 -9.65 86.06
C SER A 217 -32.32 -9.24 84.68
N ALA A 218 -32.63 -10.22 83.84
CA ALA A 218 -33.33 -10.03 82.57
C ALA A 218 -34.68 -9.34 82.80
N PRO A 219 -35.12 -8.41 81.92
CA PRO A 219 -36.46 -7.86 82.02
C PRO A 219 -37.47 -8.93 81.58
N ALA A 220 -38.39 -9.28 82.45
CA ALA A 220 -39.54 -10.13 82.13
C ALA A 220 -40.81 -9.27 82.03
N ARG A 221 -41.31 -9.17 80.79
CA ARG A 221 -42.67 -8.83 80.32
C ARG A 221 -43.33 -7.54 80.78
#